data_AF-A0A374UH10-F1
#
_entry.id   AF-A0A374UH10-F1
#
_cell.length_a   1.000
_cell.length_b   1.000
_cell.length_c   1.000
_cell.angle_alpha   90.00
_cell.angle_beta   90.00
_cell.angle_gamma   90.00
#
_symmetry.space_group_name_H-M   'P 1'
#
loop_
_entity.id
_entity.type
_entity.pdbx_description
1 polymer ?
#
loop_
_entity_poly.entity_id
_entity_poly.type
_entity_poly.pdbx_seq_one_letter_code
_entity_poly.pdbx_strand_id
1 'polypeptide(L)'
;MDLFAVMCGLWHSEPKLIFRKVPMTPAQIEFYKRLAHGLALQFGPNCEVVVHDLETEDVDHSIVVIENGHVSGRKLGDGPSHIVFESMHEGATDVHDREPYLTKTTDGKLLKSSTIFIRNDEGKPVGILGINFDITLMKAFERSLDAFTGTGGTGYTEPEPITKNIGDLLEDLLHECEQFVGKPAALMTKDERIRAIGYLDRRGAFLISKSSERACEFFGISKYSFYSYLNEAKAAAGDK
;
A
#
# COMPACT_ATOMS: atom_id res chain seq x y z
N MET A 1 -44.00 57.81 -30.72
CA MET A 1 -43.78 58.20 -29.30
C MET A 1 -44.78 57.40 -28.47
N ASP A 2 -44.90 56.09 -28.66
CA ASP A 2 -43.96 54.96 -28.45
C ASP A 2 -43.84 54.54 -26.99
N LEU A 3 -44.90 53.86 -26.60
CA LEU A 3 -45.05 52.65 -25.78
C LEU A 3 -43.77 51.78 -25.56
N PHE A 4 -42.63 52.35 -25.16
CA PHE A 4 -41.36 51.61 -25.05
C PHE A 4 -40.66 51.68 -23.67
N ALA A 5 -41.38 52.06 -22.60
CA ALA A 5 -40.75 52.27 -21.28
C ALA A 5 -41.41 51.52 -20.10
N VAL A 6 -41.99 50.33 -20.32
CA VAL A 6 -42.41 49.42 -19.21
C VAL A 6 -41.95 47.98 -19.49
N MET A 7 -40.77 47.79 -20.08
CA MET A 7 -40.21 46.45 -20.36
C MET A 7 -38.71 46.29 -20.02
N CYS A 8 -38.24 46.97 -18.97
CA CYS A 8 -36.87 46.83 -18.46
C CYS A 8 -36.77 46.12 -17.09
N GLY A 9 -37.68 45.18 -16.80
CA GLY A 9 -37.69 44.41 -15.54
C GLY A 9 -37.45 42.91 -15.68
N LEU A 10 -37.02 42.43 -16.85
CA LEU A 10 -36.80 41.00 -17.11
C LEU A 10 -35.32 40.74 -17.39
N TRP A 11 -34.51 40.64 -16.33
CA TRP A 11 -33.20 40.02 -16.38
C TRP A 11 -33.12 38.90 -15.33
N HIS A 12 -33.01 37.68 -15.86
CA HIS A 12 -32.34 36.50 -15.30
C HIS A 12 -32.90 35.89 -14.01
N SER A 13 -33.89 35.02 -14.18
CA SER A 13 -33.94 33.79 -13.40
C SER A 13 -33.98 32.62 -14.37
N GLU A 14 -32.80 32.09 -14.71
CA GLU A 14 -32.72 30.74 -15.26
C GLU A 14 -33.49 29.80 -14.32
N PRO A 15 -34.33 28.89 -14.83
CA PRO A 15 -34.89 27.85 -14.00
C PRO A 15 -33.71 27.03 -13.47
N LYS A 16 -33.41 27.15 -12.17
CA LYS A 16 -32.54 26.19 -11.49
C LYS A 16 -33.11 24.82 -11.83
N LEU A 17 -32.36 24.06 -12.62
CA LEU A 17 -32.63 22.65 -12.84
C LEU A 17 -32.59 22.02 -11.45
N ILE A 18 -33.77 21.81 -10.84
CA ILE A 18 -33.88 21.03 -9.62
C ILE A 18 -33.53 19.63 -10.07
N PHE A 19 -32.25 19.26 -9.96
CA PHE A 19 -31.81 17.88 -10.06
C PHE A 19 -32.64 17.11 -9.04
N ARG A 20 -33.67 16.43 -9.52
CA ARG A 20 -34.55 15.63 -8.69
C ARG A 20 -33.64 14.60 -8.03
N LYS A 21 -33.51 14.67 -6.70
CA LYS A 21 -32.79 13.65 -5.95
C LYS A 21 -33.44 12.30 -6.30
N VAL A 22 -32.67 11.36 -6.82
CA VAL A 22 -33.16 10.02 -7.14
C VAL A 22 -32.60 9.10 -6.06
N PRO A 23 -33.36 8.88 -4.97
CA PRO A 23 -32.90 7.97 -3.92
C PRO A 23 -32.78 6.55 -4.45
N MET A 24 -32.02 5.73 -3.72
CA MET A 24 -32.01 4.29 -4.00
C MET A 24 -33.44 3.76 -4.01
N THR A 25 -33.76 2.98 -5.04
CA THR A 25 -35.08 2.34 -5.13
C THR A 25 -35.23 1.31 -4.00
N PRO A 26 -36.47 1.01 -3.57
CA PRO A 26 -36.71 -0.04 -2.57
C PRO A 26 -36.10 -1.40 -2.94
N ALA A 27 -36.05 -1.71 -4.24
CA ALA A 27 -35.43 -2.93 -4.75
C ALA A 27 -33.89 -2.92 -4.59
N GLN A 28 -33.24 -1.77 -4.82
CA GLN A 28 -31.80 -1.61 -4.56
C GLN A 28 -31.50 -1.75 -3.07
N ILE A 29 -32.26 -1.09 -2.20
CA ILE A 29 -32.08 -1.20 -0.74
C ILE A 29 -32.22 -2.66 -0.28
N GLU A 30 -33.25 -3.37 -0.74
CA GLU A 30 -33.45 -4.77 -0.39
C GLU A 30 -32.32 -5.67 -0.92
N PHE A 31 -31.81 -5.41 -2.13
CA PHE A 31 -30.63 -6.10 -2.65
C PHE A 31 -29.41 -5.89 -1.74
N TYR A 32 -29.08 -4.64 -1.41
CA TYR A 32 -27.93 -4.33 -0.57
C TYR A 32 -28.08 -4.82 0.86
N LYS A 33 -29.31 -4.87 1.38
CA LYS A 33 -29.61 -5.51 2.66
C LYS A 33 -29.26 -6.99 2.65
N ARG A 34 -29.71 -7.73 1.64
CA ARG A 34 -29.40 -9.16 1.49
C ARG A 34 -27.91 -9.40 1.26
N LEU A 35 -27.26 -8.54 0.48
CA LEU A 35 -25.81 -8.59 0.25
C LEU A 35 -25.02 -8.35 1.55
N ALA A 36 -25.37 -7.28 2.29
CA ALA A 36 -24.74 -6.95 3.56
C ALA A 36 -24.88 -8.10 4.56
N HIS A 37 -26.08 -8.68 4.66
CA HIS A 37 -26.33 -9.83 5.51
C HIS A 37 -25.45 -11.04 5.12
N GLY A 38 -25.38 -11.36 3.81
CA GLY A 38 -24.54 -12.45 3.31
C GLY A 38 -23.05 -12.24 3.59
N LEU A 39 -22.53 -11.03 3.38
CA LEU A 39 -21.14 -10.68 3.66
C LEU A 39 -20.83 -10.75 5.16
N ALA A 40 -21.71 -10.24 6.01
CA ALA A 40 -21.56 -10.30 7.46
C ALA A 40 -21.52 -11.75 7.98
N LEU A 41 -22.35 -12.63 7.43
CA LEU A 41 -22.31 -14.06 7.74
C LEU A 41 -21.03 -14.75 7.22
N GLN A 42 -20.63 -14.44 5.98
CA GLN A 42 -19.47 -15.05 5.34
C GLN A 42 -18.15 -14.71 6.05
N PHE A 43 -18.03 -13.48 6.53
CA PHE A 43 -16.82 -12.95 7.15
C PHE A 43 -16.87 -12.94 8.68
N GLY A 44 -18.03 -13.29 9.26
CA GLY A 44 -18.23 -13.44 10.69
C GLY A 44 -18.44 -12.12 11.43
N PRO A 45 -18.53 -12.18 12.76
CA PRO A 45 -18.97 -11.04 13.60
C PRO A 45 -18.04 -9.83 13.55
N ASN A 46 -16.78 -10.01 13.12
CA ASN A 46 -15.79 -8.92 13.01
C ASN A 46 -15.93 -8.10 11.72
N CYS A 47 -16.86 -8.47 10.83
CA CYS A 47 -17.11 -7.78 9.58
C CYS A 47 -18.40 -6.97 9.67
N GLU A 48 -18.27 -5.65 9.80
CA GLU A 48 -19.39 -4.74 9.69
C GLU A 48 -19.61 -4.36 8.23
N VAL A 49 -20.87 -4.39 7.82
CA VAL A 49 -21.29 -3.91 6.51
C VAL A 49 -22.34 -2.83 6.70
N VAL A 50 -22.14 -1.68 6.10
CA VAL A 50 -23.00 -0.50 6.23
C VAL A 50 -23.43 -0.03 4.85
N VAL A 51 -24.69 0.40 4.73
CA VAL A 51 -25.19 1.06 3.53
C VAL A 51 -25.72 2.43 3.90
N HIS A 52 -25.19 3.45 3.26
CA HIS A 52 -25.68 4.82 3.36
C HIS A 52 -26.55 5.18 2.16
N ASP A 53 -27.64 5.89 2.40
CA ASP A 53 -28.40 6.63 1.38
C ASP A 53 -27.84 8.05 1.28
N LEU A 54 -27.33 8.41 0.10
CA LEU A 54 -26.74 9.74 -0.15
C LEU A 54 -27.79 10.79 -0.51
N GLU A 55 -28.97 10.36 -0.91
CA GLU A 55 -30.03 11.24 -1.42
C GLU A 55 -31.09 11.51 -0.35
N THR A 56 -30.92 10.99 0.86
CA THR A 56 -31.74 11.35 2.03
C THR A 56 -31.80 12.87 2.23
N GLU A 57 -32.93 13.36 2.74
CA GLU A 57 -33.08 14.76 3.19
C GLU A 57 -32.40 14.98 4.55
N ASP A 58 -32.25 13.92 5.33
CA ASP A 58 -31.63 13.92 6.65
C ASP A 58 -30.25 13.23 6.57
N VAL A 59 -29.22 14.03 6.32
CA VAL A 59 -27.83 13.55 6.15
C VAL A 59 -27.29 12.94 7.44
N ASP A 60 -27.75 13.41 8.60
CA ASP A 60 -27.35 12.90 9.91
C ASP A 60 -27.94 11.50 10.19
N HIS A 61 -28.87 11.02 9.36
CA HIS A 61 -29.50 9.70 9.46
C HIS A 61 -29.41 8.91 8.15
N SER A 62 -28.23 8.89 7.54
CA SER A 62 -28.01 8.25 6.23
C SER A 62 -27.89 6.73 6.25
N ILE A 63 -27.61 6.09 7.39
CA ILE A 63 -27.48 4.61 7.43
C ILE A 63 -28.85 3.94 7.28
N VAL A 64 -29.04 3.23 6.16
CA VAL A 64 -30.26 2.50 5.83
C VAL A 64 -30.13 0.98 5.98
N VAL A 65 -28.89 0.47 6.04
CA VAL A 65 -28.59 -0.93 6.38
C VAL A 65 -27.34 -0.95 7.24
N ILE A 66 -27.34 -1.76 8.29
CA ILE A 66 -26.13 -2.07 9.05
C ILE A 66 -26.17 -3.51 9.56
N GLU A 67 -25.08 -4.23 9.36
CA GLU A 67 -24.84 -5.56 9.89
C GLU A 67 -23.58 -5.51 10.75
N ASN A 68 -23.58 -6.21 11.89
CA ASN A 68 -22.50 -6.19 12.87
C ASN A 68 -22.06 -4.78 13.33
N GLY A 69 -23.01 -3.83 13.47
CA GLY A 69 -22.72 -2.45 13.89
C GLY A 69 -21.98 -2.29 15.24
N HIS A 70 -21.93 -3.35 16.05
CA HIS A 70 -21.10 -3.41 17.27
C HIS A 70 -19.59 -3.34 17.00
N VAL A 71 -19.13 -3.55 15.76
CA VAL A 71 -17.72 -3.37 15.38
C VAL A 71 -17.33 -1.90 15.53
N SER A 72 -18.07 -0.98 14.89
CA SER A 72 -17.82 0.47 15.01
C SER A 72 -18.61 1.17 16.12
N GLY A 73 -19.61 0.50 16.70
CA GLY A 73 -20.57 1.07 17.65
C GLY A 73 -21.72 1.83 16.99
N ARG A 74 -21.85 1.76 15.66
CA ARG A 74 -22.92 2.41 14.89
C ARG A 74 -24.18 1.56 14.84
N LYS A 75 -25.32 2.22 14.59
CA LYS A 75 -26.64 1.60 14.42
C LYS A 75 -27.37 2.19 13.22
N LEU A 76 -28.50 1.56 12.89
CA LEU A 76 -29.40 2.03 11.85
C LEU A 76 -29.85 3.47 12.15
N GLY A 77 -29.82 4.34 11.14
CA GLY A 77 -30.13 5.76 11.29
C GLY A 77 -29.02 6.61 11.90
N ASP A 78 -27.82 6.09 12.18
CA ASP A 78 -26.70 6.99 12.46
C ASP A 78 -26.22 7.69 11.17
N GLY A 79 -25.45 8.76 11.34
CA GLY A 79 -24.91 9.57 10.25
C GLY A 79 -23.69 8.96 9.56
N PRO A 80 -23.19 9.62 8.50
CA PRO A 80 -21.98 9.22 7.82
C PRO A 80 -20.76 9.44 8.72
N SER A 81 -19.73 8.59 8.56
CA SER A 81 -18.43 8.90 9.15
C SER A 81 -17.79 10.09 8.42
N HIS A 82 -16.76 10.71 9.02
CA HIS A 82 -16.04 11.83 8.40
C HIS A 82 -15.54 11.50 6.99
N ILE A 83 -15.07 10.26 6.77
CA ILE A 83 -14.55 9.77 5.49
C ILE A 83 -15.68 9.69 4.45
N VAL A 84 -16.85 9.20 4.87
CA VAL A 84 -18.05 9.14 4.03
C VAL A 84 -18.53 10.55 3.71
N PHE A 85 -18.52 11.45 4.70
CA PHE A 85 -18.94 12.86 4.57
C PHE A 85 -18.03 13.68 3.64
N GLU A 86 -16.71 13.54 3.75
CA GLU A 86 -15.75 14.15 2.82
C GLU A 86 -16.02 13.70 1.38
N SER A 87 -16.29 12.41 1.20
CA SER A 87 -16.60 11.86 -0.12
C SER A 87 -17.94 12.34 -0.69
N MET A 88 -18.82 12.92 0.13
CA MET A 88 -20.04 13.60 -0.33
C MET A 88 -19.79 15.07 -0.71
N HIS A 89 -18.72 15.70 -0.20
CA HIS A 89 -18.38 17.11 -0.41
C HIS A 89 -17.41 17.35 -1.58
N GLU A 90 -16.57 16.37 -1.93
CA GLU A 90 -15.76 16.40 -3.14
C GLU A 90 -16.70 16.33 -4.37
N GLY A 91 -16.70 17.38 -5.19
CA GLY A 91 -17.69 17.63 -6.25
C GLY A 91 -18.14 16.37 -7.00
N ALA A 92 -19.45 16.16 -7.03
CA ALA A 92 -20.17 14.91 -7.35
C ALA A 92 -19.88 14.21 -8.69
N THR A 93 -18.93 14.68 -9.50
CA THR A 93 -18.63 14.14 -10.83
C THR A 93 -17.45 13.17 -10.87
N ASP A 94 -16.57 13.12 -9.85
CA ASP A 94 -15.35 12.27 -9.92
C ASP A 94 -15.02 11.55 -8.60
N VAL A 95 -16.06 11.10 -7.88
CA VAL A 95 -15.86 10.30 -6.67
C VAL A 95 -15.59 8.85 -7.08
N HIS A 96 -14.49 8.27 -6.61
CA HIS A 96 -14.09 6.88 -6.90
C HIS A 96 -14.24 5.98 -5.67
N ASP A 97 -14.41 4.68 -5.91
CA ASP A 97 -14.31 3.68 -4.86
C ASP A 97 -12.96 3.81 -4.14
N ARG A 98 -12.97 3.66 -2.82
CA ARG A 98 -11.74 3.67 -2.03
C ARG A 98 -11.25 2.24 -1.84
N GLU A 99 -10.09 1.95 -2.40
CA GLU A 99 -9.30 0.73 -2.15
C GLU A 99 -9.13 0.50 -0.64
N PRO A 100 -8.86 -0.73 -0.16
CA PRO A 100 -8.79 -1.00 1.27
C PRO A 100 -7.81 -0.09 2.03
N TYR A 101 -8.31 0.64 3.03
CA TYR A 101 -7.55 1.55 3.89
C TYR A 101 -7.77 1.23 5.37
N LEU A 102 -6.95 1.80 6.25
CA LEU A 102 -7.06 1.60 7.69
C LEU A 102 -7.88 2.72 8.33
N THR A 103 -8.81 2.33 9.20
CA THR A 103 -9.52 3.26 10.09
C THR A 103 -9.42 2.81 11.53
N LYS A 104 -9.76 3.71 12.45
CA LYS A 104 -9.78 3.43 13.88
C LYS A 104 -11.12 3.85 14.46
N THR A 105 -11.73 2.97 15.23
CA THR A 105 -12.95 3.27 15.98
C THR A 105 -12.65 4.14 17.21
N THR A 106 -13.68 4.70 17.83
CA THR A 106 -13.57 5.47 19.07
C THR A 106 -13.05 4.65 20.24
N ASP A 107 -13.41 3.36 20.32
CA ASP A 107 -12.90 2.40 21.31
C ASP A 107 -11.52 1.82 20.94
N GLY A 108 -10.98 2.20 19.78
CA GLY A 108 -9.59 1.98 19.41
C GLY A 108 -9.30 0.73 18.58
N LYS A 109 -10.33 0.00 18.13
CA LYS A 109 -10.19 -1.10 17.17
C LYS A 109 -9.62 -0.58 15.86
N LEU A 110 -8.73 -1.36 15.26
CA LEU A 110 -8.17 -1.10 13.94
C LEU A 110 -9.00 -1.84 12.90
N LEU A 111 -9.62 -1.10 11.98
CA LEU A 111 -10.43 -1.68 10.92
C LEU A 111 -9.71 -1.58 9.57
N LYS A 112 -9.83 -2.63 8.77
CA LYS A 112 -9.58 -2.58 7.34
C LYS A 112 -10.91 -2.23 6.66
N SER A 113 -11.00 -1.03 6.13
CA SER A 113 -12.20 -0.44 5.56
C SER A 113 -12.11 -0.35 4.04
N SER A 114 -13.25 -0.46 3.38
CA SER A 114 -13.41 -0.15 1.95
C SER A 114 -14.73 0.59 1.74
N THR A 115 -14.76 1.46 0.73
CA THR A 115 -15.93 2.27 0.39
C THR A 115 -16.24 2.08 -1.09
N ILE A 116 -17.45 1.60 -1.39
CA ILE A 116 -17.93 1.35 -2.75
C ILE A 116 -19.13 2.26 -2.99
N PHE A 117 -19.10 3.04 -4.08
CA PHE A 117 -20.21 3.92 -4.44
C PHE A 117 -21.29 3.15 -5.20
N ILE A 118 -22.51 3.26 -4.70
CA ILE A 118 -23.72 2.76 -5.36
C ILE A 118 -24.18 3.85 -6.32
N ARG A 119 -24.32 3.51 -7.60
CA ARG A 119 -24.69 4.47 -8.66
C ARG A 119 -26.04 4.14 -9.28
N ASN A 120 -26.73 5.18 -9.74
CA ASN A 120 -27.91 5.03 -10.59
C ASN A 120 -27.50 4.76 -12.05
N ASP A 121 -28.50 4.60 -12.93
CA ASP A 121 -28.30 4.33 -14.36
C ASP A 121 -27.59 5.48 -15.11
N GLU A 122 -27.55 6.68 -14.52
CA GLU A 122 -26.85 7.86 -15.05
C GLU A 122 -25.40 7.94 -14.54
N GLY A 123 -24.94 6.99 -13.72
CA GLY A 123 -23.61 6.97 -13.11
C GLY A 123 -23.44 7.88 -11.88
N LYS A 124 -24.52 8.56 -11.45
CA LYS A 124 -24.51 9.42 -10.26
C LYS A 124 -24.44 8.56 -8.99
N PRO A 125 -23.55 8.86 -8.03
CA PRO A 125 -23.58 8.22 -6.72
C PRO A 125 -24.90 8.52 -5.98
N VAL A 126 -25.60 7.49 -5.54
CA VAL A 126 -26.87 7.56 -4.79
C VAL A 126 -26.80 6.83 -3.44
N GLY A 127 -25.75 6.07 -3.21
CA GLY A 127 -25.53 5.35 -1.96
C GLY A 127 -24.06 4.97 -1.78
N ILE A 128 -23.72 4.45 -0.60
CA ILE A 128 -22.39 3.92 -0.29
C ILE A 128 -22.54 2.58 0.39
N LEU A 129 -21.78 1.58 -0.06
CA LEU A 129 -21.55 0.32 0.63
C LEU A 129 -20.17 0.39 1.31
N GLY A 130 -20.15 0.35 2.64
CA GLY A 130 -18.95 0.27 3.44
C GLY A 130 -18.75 -1.15 3.98
N ILE A 131 -17.54 -1.69 3.86
CA ILE A 131 -17.14 -2.96 4.48
C ILE A 131 -15.97 -2.67 5.43
N ASN A 132 -16.16 -2.96 6.71
CA ASN A 132 -15.20 -2.68 7.78
C ASN A 132 -14.89 -3.95 8.55
N PHE A 133 -13.66 -4.44 8.46
CA PHE A 133 -13.24 -5.66 9.15
C PHE A 133 -12.32 -5.32 10.33
N ASP A 134 -12.65 -5.76 11.54
CA ASP A 134 -11.77 -5.62 12.71
C ASP A 134 -10.53 -6.52 12.57
N ILE A 135 -9.39 -5.89 12.31
CA ILE A 135 -8.09 -6.54 12.13
C ILE A 135 -7.20 -6.40 13.36
N THR A 136 -7.72 -5.91 14.49
CA THR A 136 -6.92 -5.60 15.70
C THR A 136 -6.12 -6.81 16.17
N LEU A 137 -6.79 -7.96 16.30
CA LEU A 137 -6.13 -9.21 16.73
C LEU A 137 -5.16 -9.75 15.67
N MET A 138 -5.48 -9.59 14.39
CA MET A 138 -4.57 -10.00 13.31
C MET A 138 -3.28 -9.17 13.31
N LYS A 139 -3.36 -7.86 13.55
CA LYS A 139 -2.18 -7.01 13.68
C LYS A 139 -1.39 -7.25 14.96
N ALA A 140 -2.05 -7.62 16.05
CA ALA A 140 -1.35 -8.10 17.24
C ALA A 140 -0.61 -9.41 16.95
N PHE A 141 -1.27 -10.35 16.25
CA PHE A 141 -0.68 -11.64 15.90
C PHE A 141 0.48 -11.51 14.92
N GLU A 142 0.42 -10.61 13.94
CA GLU A 142 1.54 -10.30 13.04
C GLU A 142 2.79 -9.89 13.82
N ARG A 143 2.65 -9.09 14.88
CA ARG A 143 3.78 -8.73 15.75
C ARG A 143 4.30 -9.91 16.56
N SER A 144 3.43 -10.80 17.02
CA SER A 144 3.85 -12.02 17.73
C SER A 144 4.55 -12.99 16.80
N LEU A 145 4.08 -13.13 15.56
CA LEU A 145 4.74 -13.90 14.52
C LEU A 145 6.10 -13.30 14.20
N ASP A 146 6.18 -11.99 13.97
CA ASP A 146 7.44 -11.29 13.70
C ASP A 146 8.43 -11.45 14.85
N ALA A 147 7.98 -11.35 16.11
CA ALA A 147 8.83 -11.62 17.27
C ALA A 147 9.29 -13.09 17.37
N PHE A 148 8.52 -14.04 16.85
CA PHE A 148 8.85 -15.46 16.87
C PHE A 148 9.74 -15.89 15.68
N THR A 149 9.52 -15.31 14.51
CA THR A 149 10.20 -15.70 13.26
C THR A 149 11.29 -14.73 12.82
N GLY A 150 11.27 -13.49 13.31
CA GLY A 150 12.21 -12.44 12.96
C GLY A 150 13.51 -12.51 13.76
N THR A 151 14.51 -11.75 13.32
CA THR A 151 15.84 -11.67 13.94
C THR A 151 16.04 -10.40 14.78
N GLY A 152 14.95 -9.70 15.13
CA GLY A 152 14.97 -8.46 15.93
C GLY A 152 15.19 -7.17 15.13
N GLY A 153 15.25 -7.24 13.79
CA GLY A 153 15.22 -6.09 12.88
C GLY A 153 13.85 -5.90 12.22
N THR A 154 13.50 -4.68 11.82
CA THR A 154 12.28 -4.43 11.04
C THR A 154 12.47 -4.88 9.60
N GLY A 155 11.63 -5.81 9.13
CA GLY A 155 11.55 -6.21 7.72
C GLY A 155 12.20 -7.56 7.41
N TYR A 156 11.85 -8.10 6.24
CA TYR A 156 12.42 -9.35 5.75
C TYR A 156 13.89 -9.13 5.41
N THR A 157 14.79 -9.83 6.12
CA THR A 157 16.18 -9.97 5.70
C THR A 157 16.27 -11.25 4.88
N GLU A 158 16.83 -11.17 3.69
CA GLU A 158 17.07 -12.36 2.88
C GLU A 158 18.00 -13.30 3.65
N PRO A 159 17.61 -14.59 3.86
CA PRO A 159 18.42 -15.51 4.63
C PRO A 159 19.80 -15.69 3.99
N GLU A 160 20.86 -15.62 4.81
CA GLU A 160 22.19 -16.00 4.31
C GLU A 160 22.20 -17.48 3.91
N PRO A 161 22.60 -17.82 2.68
CA PRO A 161 22.66 -19.21 2.25
C PRO A 161 23.74 -19.96 3.03
N ILE A 162 23.38 -21.13 3.56
CA ILE A 162 24.37 -22.05 4.16
C ILE A 162 25.12 -22.75 3.02
N THR A 163 26.29 -22.23 2.65
CA THR A 163 27.14 -22.80 1.60
C THR A 163 27.70 -24.15 2.05
N LYS A 164 27.53 -25.21 1.23
CA LYS A 164 27.90 -26.59 1.57
C LYS A 164 29.40 -26.90 1.34
N ASN A 165 30.13 -26.03 0.65
CA ASN A 165 31.54 -26.20 0.33
C ASN A 165 32.26 -24.84 0.25
N ILE A 166 33.50 -24.80 0.73
CA ILE A 166 34.38 -23.61 0.72
C ILE A 166 34.69 -23.15 -0.72
N GLY A 167 34.75 -24.07 -1.68
CA GLY A 167 34.93 -23.72 -3.09
C GLY A 167 33.75 -22.94 -3.66
N ASP A 168 32.53 -23.39 -3.35
CA ASP A 168 31.28 -22.75 -3.81
C ASP A 168 31.13 -21.35 -3.17
N LEU A 169 31.52 -21.19 -1.91
CA LEU A 169 31.53 -19.90 -1.22
C LEU A 169 32.42 -18.85 -1.93
N LEU A 170 33.57 -19.26 -2.47
CA LEU A 170 34.43 -18.33 -3.21
C LEU A 170 33.78 -17.90 -4.52
N GLU A 171 33.15 -18.82 -5.26
CA GLU A 171 32.45 -18.49 -6.50
C GLU A 171 31.24 -17.58 -6.24
N ASP A 172 30.49 -17.84 -5.16
CA ASP A 172 29.37 -17.00 -4.73
C ASP A 172 29.86 -15.58 -4.40
N LEU A 173 30.96 -15.43 -3.65
CA LEU A 173 31.55 -14.13 -3.34
C LEU A 173 32.06 -13.39 -4.59
N LEU A 174 32.61 -14.12 -5.58
CA LEU A 174 33.02 -13.53 -6.87
C LEU A 174 31.80 -13.04 -7.67
N HIS A 175 30.69 -13.76 -7.62
CA HIS A 175 29.44 -13.34 -8.27
C HIS A 175 28.79 -12.14 -7.55
N GLU A 176 28.71 -12.17 -6.22
CA GLU A 176 28.27 -11.02 -5.40
C GLU A 176 29.12 -9.78 -5.69
N CYS A 177 30.42 -9.96 -5.95
CA CYS A 177 31.33 -8.87 -6.28
C CYS A 177 30.96 -8.16 -7.60
N GLU A 178 30.56 -8.90 -8.65
CA GLU A 178 30.07 -8.30 -9.89
C GLU A 178 28.77 -7.54 -9.68
N GLN A 179 27.87 -8.05 -8.84
CA GLN A 179 26.64 -7.36 -8.47
C GLN A 179 26.92 -6.08 -7.67
N PHE A 180 27.87 -6.13 -6.73
CA PHE A 180 28.30 -4.98 -5.93
C PHE A 180 28.87 -3.84 -6.80
N VAL A 181 29.63 -4.17 -7.85
CA VAL A 181 30.16 -3.18 -8.79
C VAL A 181 29.15 -2.79 -9.88
N GLY A 182 28.17 -3.66 -10.17
CA GLY A 182 27.12 -3.46 -11.16
C GLY A 182 27.52 -3.82 -12.59
N LYS A 183 28.62 -4.57 -12.80
CA LYS A 183 29.06 -5.01 -14.14
C LYS A 183 29.99 -6.23 -14.08
N PRO A 184 30.14 -6.99 -15.19
CA PRO A 184 31.08 -8.11 -15.28
C PRO A 184 32.54 -7.71 -15.05
N ALA A 185 33.33 -8.58 -14.42
CA ALA A 185 34.74 -8.36 -14.07
C ALA A 185 35.63 -7.96 -15.26
N ALA A 186 35.35 -8.54 -16.44
CA ALA A 186 36.03 -8.24 -17.69
C ALA A 186 35.87 -6.77 -18.14
N LEU A 187 34.77 -6.11 -17.74
CA LEU A 187 34.44 -4.73 -18.10
C LEU A 187 34.80 -3.71 -17.01
N MET A 188 35.37 -4.17 -15.89
CA MET A 188 35.76 -3.29 -14.78
C MET A 188 37.00 -2.48 -15.11
N THR A 189 36.97 -1.19 -14.78
CA THR A 189 38.15 -0.30 -14.79
C THR A 189 39.11 -0.65 -13.65
N LYS A 190 40.30 -0.05 -13.64
CA LYS A 190 41.25 -0.22 -12.54
C LYS A 190 40.61 0.11 -11.19
N ASP A 191 39.99 1.28 -11.07
CA ASP A 191 39.39 1.74 -9.80
C ASP A 191 38.23 0.83 -9.37
N GLU A 192 37.45 0.34 -10.32
CA GLU A 192 36.39 -0.64 -10.06
C GLU A 192 36.94 -1.97 -9.57
N ARG A 193 38.04 -2.46 -10.14
CA ARG A 193 38.72 -3.67 -9.66
C ARG A 193 39.31 -3.48 -8.27
N ILE A 194 39.83 -2.29 -7.94
CA ILE A 194 40.29 -1.97 -6.57
C ILE A 194 39.10 -2.05 -5.60
N ARG A 195 37.95 -1.45 -5.95
CA ARG A 195 36.73 -1.54 -5.13
C ARG A 195 36.24 -2.99 -4.98
N ALA A 196 36.26 -3.75 -6.06
CA ALA A 196 35.86 -5.16 -6.13
C ALA A 196 36.73 -6.05 -5.22
N ILE A 197 38.06 -5.93 -5.34
CA ILE A 197 39.03 -6.67 -4.52
C ILE A 197 38.92 -6.28 -3.05
N GLY A 198 38.71 -4.99 -2.75
CA GLY A 198 38.45 -4.52 -1.39
C GLY A 198 37.15 -5.08 -0.80
N TYR A 199 36.10 -5.24 -1.61
CA TYR A 199 34.86 -5.89 -1.19
C TYR A 199 35.10 -7.37 -0.83
N LEU A 200 35.81 -8.10 -1.69
CA LEU A 200 36.16 -9.51 -1.45
C LEU A 200 37.00 -9.70 -0.18
N ASP A 201 37.98 -8.81 0.07
CA ASP A 201 38.81 -8.85 1.29
C ASP A 201 37.97 -8.63 2.55
N ARG A 202 37.06 -7.65 2.55
CA ARG A 202 36.15 -7.39 3.69
C ARG A 202 35.18 -8.53 3.96
N ARG A 203 34.75 -9.26 2.91
CA ARG A 203 33.90 -10.46 3.04
C ARG A 203 34.70 -11.71 3.41
N GLY A 204 36.03 -11.58 3.62
CA GLY A 204 36.88 -12.69 4.04
C GLY A 204 37.22 -13.69 2.94
N ALA A 205 36.99 -13.36 1.66
CA ALA A 205 37.24 -14.27 0.53
C ALA A 205 38.69 -14.79 0.52
N PHE A 206 39.64 -13.96 0.97
CA PHE A 206 41.07 -14.31 0.97
C PHE A 206 41.54 -15.13 2.18
N LEU A 207 40.64 -15.49 3.11
CA LEU A 207 40.89 -16.52 4.12
C LEU A 207 40.82 -17.93 3.51
N ILE A 208 40.21 -18.07 2.33
CA ILE A 208 40.09 -19.32 1.58
C ILE A 208 41.42 -19.63 0.88
N SER A 209 41.89 -20.88 0.99
CA SER A 209 43.10 -21.34 0.30
C SER A 209 42.97 -21.19 -1.22
N LYS A 210 44.04 -20.71 -1.89
CA LYS A 210 44.10 -20.48 -3.35
C LYS A 210 43.14 -19.41 -3.91
N SER A 211 42.41 -18.70 -3.05
CA SER A 211 41.50 -17.62 -3.45
C SER A 211 42.16 -16.51 -4.26
N SER A 212 43.41 -16.14 -3.95
CA SER A 212 44.14 -15.12 -4.70
C SER A 212 44.41 -15.53 -6.15
N GLU A 213 44.66 -16.82 -6.41
CA GLU A 213 44.89 -17.33 -7.77
C GLU A 213 43.60 -17.29 -8.57
N ARG A 214 42.50 -17.77 -7.97
CA ARG A 214 41.18 -17.73 -8.58
C ARG A 214 40.70 -16.30 -8.85
N ALA A 215 40.95 -15.36 -7.94
CA ALA A 215 40.63 -13.95 -8.14
C ALA A 215 41.45 -13.33 -9.29
N CYS A 216 42.73 -13.69 -9.43
CA CYS A 216 43.54 -13.24 -10.57
C CYS A 216 42.95 -13.71 -11.91
N GLU A 217 42.54 -14.98 -11.99
CA GLU A 217 41.86 -15.54 -13.16
C GLU A 217 40.54 -14.82 -13.44
N PHE A 218 39.73 -14.61 -12.41
CA PHE A 218 38.42 -13.99 -12.50
C PHE A 218 38.49 -12.54 -13.03
N PHE A 219 39.39 -11.72 -12.50
CA PHE A 219 39.57 -10.34 -12.95
C PHE A 219 40.43 -10.21 -14.20
N GLY A 220 41.07 -11.29 -14.67
CA GLY A 220 42.01 -11.27 -15.79
C GLY A 220 43.24 -10.40 -15.52
N ILE A 221 43.80 -10.47 -14.30
CA ILE A 221 44.95 -9.65 -13.87
C ILE A 221 46.11 -10.50 -13.35
N SER A 222 47.31 -9.92 -13.34
CA SER A 222 48.50 -10.58 -12.78
C SER A 222 48.47 -10.62 -11.24
N LYS A 223 49.21 -11.56 -10.64
CA LYS A 223 49.43 -11.59 -9.17
C LYS A 223 49.99 -10.27 -8.64
N TYR A 224 50.89 -9.63 -9.39
CA TYR A 224 51.43 -8.31 -9.02
C TYR A 224 50.32 -7.24 -8.95
N SER A 225 49.52 -7.15 -10.01
CA SER A 225 48.39 -6.20 -10.07
C SER A 225 47.38 -6.47 -8.96
N PHE A 226 47.07 -7.74 -8.69
CA PHE A 226 46.16 -8.14 -7.61
C PHE A 226 46.63 -7.62 -6.25
N TYR A 227 47.88 -7.89 -5.86
CA TYR A 227 48.40 -7.41 -4.57
C TYR A 227 48.55 -5.88 -4.51
N SER A 228 48.88 -5.22 -5.62
CA SER A 228 48.86 -3.75 -5.70
C SER A 228 47.46 -3.21 -5.40
N TYR A 229 46.45 -3.73 -6.09
CA TYR A 229 45.06 -3.30 -5.92
C TYR A 229 44.51 -3.63 -4.54
N LEU A 230 44.87 -4.78 -3.97
CA LEU A 230 44.51 -5.15 -2.61
C LEU A 230 45.10 -4.18 -1.58
N ASN A 231 46.37 -3.78 -1.76
CA ASN A 231 47.01 -2.80 -0.89
C ASN A 231 46.41 -1.40 -1.05
N GLU A 232 46.13 -0.98 -2.29
CA GLU A 232 45.43 0.29 -2.59
C GLU A 232 44.04 0.30 -1.92
N ALA A 233 43.30 -0.82 -1.98
CA ALA A 233 41.99 -0.96 -1.33
C ALA A 233 42.08 -0.91 0.21
N LYS A 234 43.11 -1.54 0.80
CA LYS A 234 43.34 -1.51 2.26
C LYS A 234 43.74 -0.12 2.74
N ALA A 235 44.59 0.59 1.99
CA ALA A 235 44.97 1.96 2.29
C ALA A 235 43.74 2.90 2.27
N ALA A 236 42.84 2.74 1.30
CA ALA A 236 41.61 3.52 1.22
C ALA A 236 40.58 3.19 2.33
N ALA A 237 40.67 2.02 2.96
CA ALA A 237 39.77 1.58 4.03
C ALA A 237 40.29 1.94 5.43
N GLY A 238 41.60 2.13 5.60
CA GLY A 238 42.25 2.46 6.88
C GLY A 238 42.23 3.94 7.27
N ASP A 239 41.57 4.79 6.47
CA ASP A 239 41.51 6.26 6.66
C ASP A 239 40.13 6.71 7.21
N LYS A 240 39.45 5.85 7.98
CA LYS A 240 38.18 6.13 8.66
C LYS A 240 38.17 5.65 10.11
#